data_AF-A0A9E1ZQT2-F1
#
_entry.id   AF-A0A9E1ZQT2-F1
#
_cell.length_a   1.000
_cell.length_b   1.000
_cell.length_c   1.000
_cell.angle_alpha   90.00
_cell.angle_beta   90.00
_cell.angle_gamma   90.00
#
_symmetry.space_group_name_H-M   'P 1'
#
loop_
_entity.id
_entity.type
_entity.pdbx_description
1 polymer ?
#
loop_
_entity_poly.entity_id
_entity_poly.type
_entity_poly.pdbx_seq_one_letter_code
_entity_poly.pdbx_strand_id
1 'polypeptide(L)'
;MPKIRLDISLFEQGLAESQELAQRLVIAGKVRVDGQLAVAPSQMIKADAKLDVDSGKRFVSRGGDKLAAALDAFSVNVQDLVCADAGASTGGFTDCLLQNGAAKVYAIDVGHGILAWELRNDPRVVVMEQTNARHVEKLDEPVDLVVIDASFISLKVLLPVIKKWLPSPARGGGAGGGSSVIALIKPQFEAKRDEVSRGKGVIRDAEIHKRVLREILDFAQEQGFTLRGLIRSPIQGPKGNVEFLVWLGMGEGEIVDQEKVISRAVSSERERKER
;
A
#
# COMPACT_ATOMS: atom_id res chain seq x y z
N MET A 1 -11.06 -38.47 -13.62
CA MET A 1 -10.98 -37.41 -12.59
C MET A 1 -12.38 -36.90 -12.31
N PRO A 2 -12.78 -36.71 -11.04
CA PRO A 2 -14.10 -36.19 -10.71
C PRO A 2 -14.22 -34.76 -11.26
N LYS A 3 -15.36 -34.48 -11.90
CA LYS A 3 -15.74 -33.12 -12.29
C LYS A 3 -16.62 -32.55 -11.19
N ILE A 4 -16.42 -31.28 -10.87
CA ILE A 4 -17.19 -30.54 -9.87
C ILE A 4 -17.93 -29.38 -10.56
N ARG A 5 -19.06 -28.96 -10.02
CA ARG A 5 -19.72 -27.74 -10.51
C ARG A 5 -18.93 -26.51 -10.09
N LEU A 6 -18.79 -25.55 -11.00
CA LEU A 6 -18.02 -24.34 -10.79
C LEU A 6 -18.47 -23.54 -9.56
N ASP A 7 -19.77 -23.33 -9.38
CA ASP A 7 -20.32 -22.59 -8.23
C ASP A 7 -20.00 -23.25 -6.88
N ILE A 8 -20.04 -24.58 -6.82
CA ILE A 8 -19.64 -25.37 -5.64
C ILE A 8 -18.12 -25.24 -5.43
N SER A 9 -17.33 -25.42 -6.48
CA SER A 9 -15.86 -25.33 -6.41
C SER A 9 -15.37 -23.96 -5.95
N LEU A 10 -16.02 -22.88 -6.40
CA LEU A 10 -15.71 -21.51 -5.96
C LEU A 10 -15.94 -21.31 -4.46
N PHE A 11 -17.04 -21.86 -3.94
CA PHE A 11 -17.34 -21.81 -2.51
C PHE A 11 -16.39 -22.71 -1.69
N GLU A 12 -16.18 -23.96 -2.11
CA GLU A 12 -15.31 -24.91 -1.43
C GLU A 12 -13.83 -24.46 -1.40
N GLN A 13 -13.38 -23.73 -2.43
CA GLN A 13 -12.04 -23.13 -2.47
C GLN A 13 -11.95 -21.76 -1.78
N GLY A 14 -13.04 -21.27 -1.17
CA GLY A 14 -13.07 -19.98 -0.48
C GLY A 14 -12.96 -18.76 -1.40
N LEU A 15 -13.18 -18.93 -2.71
CA LEU A 15 -13.17 -17.85 -3.70
C LEU A 15 -14.51 -17.09 -3.76
N ALA A 16 -15.53 -17.60 -3.07
CA ALA A 16 -16.80 -16.94 -2.81
C ALA A 16 -17.30 -17.31 -1.41
N GLU A 17 -17.82 -16.33 -0.67
CA GLU A 17 -18.32 -16.51 0.71
C GLU A 17 -19.60 -17.36 0.80
N SER A 18 -20.33 -17.49 -0.30
CA SER A 18 -21.49 -18.37 -0.41
C SER A 18 -21.65 -18.90 -1.83
N GLN A 19 -22.40 -20.00 -1.98
CA GLN A 19 -22.75 -20.52 -3.31
C GLN A 19 -23.59 -19.52 -4.12
N GLU A 20 -24.47 -18.72 -3.49
CA GLU A 20 -25.19 -17.67 -4.22
C GLU A 20 -24.25 -16.57 -4.73
N LEU A 21 -23.25 -16.18 -3.93
CA LEU A 21 -22.25 -15.20 -4.37
C LEU A 21 -21.42 -15.77 -5.53
N ALA A 22 -21.02 -17.04 -5.46
CA ALA A 22 -20.32 -17.73 -6.54
C ALA A 22 -21.12 -17.67 -7.86
N GLN A 23 -22.43 -17.94 -7.80
CA GLN A 23 -23.30 -17.85 -8.98
C GLN A 23 -23.36 -16.44 -9.55
N ARG A 24 -23.51 -15.42 -8.70
CA ARG A 24 -23.52 -14.01 -9.13
C ARG A 24 -22.22 -13.61 -9.80
N LEU A 25 -21.08 -14.03 -9.27
CA LEU A 25 -19.76 -13.74 -9.84
C LEU A 25 -19.60 -14.35 -11.24
N VAL A 26 -20.04 -15.61 -11.43
CA VAL A 26 -19.99 -16.25 -12.75
C VAL A 26 -20.91 -15.52 -13.73
N ILE A 27 -22.15 -15.18 -13.34
CA ILE A 27 -23.12 -14.46 -14.18
C ILE A 27 -22.61 -13.06 -14.55
N ALA A 28 -21.93 -12.38 -13.62
CA ALA A 28 -21.33 -11.07 -13.85
C ALA A 28 -20.05 -11.12 -14.73
N GLY A 29 -19.67 -12.29 -15.25
CA GLY A 29 -18.47 -12.45 -16.07
C GLY A 29 -17.19 -12.21 -15.27
N LYS A 30 -17.22 -12.48 -13.96
CA LYS A 30 -16.08 -12.27 -13.07
C LYS A 30 -15.22 -13.51 -12.86
N VAL A 31 -15.63 -14.67 -13.34
CA VAL A 31 -14.90 -15.92 -13.08
C VAL A 31 -14.22 -16.43 -14.34
N ARG A 32 -12.96 -16.87 -14.22
CA ARG A 32 -12.23 -17.59 -15.27
C ARG A 32 -11.87 -19.01 -14.79
N VAL A 33 -11.95 -19.96 -15.71
CA VAL A 33 -11.53 -21.36 -15.53
C VAL A 33 -10.42 -21.62 -16.56
N ASP A 34 -9.22 -21.96 -16.08
CA ASP A 34 -8.03 -22.17 -16.92
C ASP A 34 -7.77 -21.00 -17.89
N GLY A 35 -8.00 -19.77 -17.40
CA GLY A 35 -7.81 -18.52 -18.14
C GLY A 35 -8.97 -18.11 -19.06
N GLN A 36 -9.95 -18.98 -19.29
CA GLN A 36 -11.14 -18.69 -20.09
C GLN A 36 -12.31 -18.22 -19.24
N LEU A 37 -13.12 -17.30 -19.76
CA LEU A 37 -14.30 -16.82 -19.03
C LEU A 37 -15.28 -17.98 -18.79
N ALA A 38 -15.73 -18.11 -17.55
CA ALA A 38 -16.75 -19.09 -17.18
C ALA A 38 -18.07 -18.79 -17.90
N VAL A 39 -18.74 -19.85 -18.36
CA VAL A 39 -19.94 -19.73 -19.21
C VAL A 39 -21.23 -19.88 -18.41
N ALA A 40 -21.21 -20.65 -17.33
CA ALA A 40 -22.38 -20.85 -16.46
C ALA A 40 -21.96 -21.28 -15.04
N PRO A 41 -22.70 -20.91 -13.99
CA PRO A 41 -22.39 -21.35 -12.63
C PRO A 41 -22.42 -22.88 -12.47
N SER A 42 -23.28 -23.56 -13.22
CA SER A 42 -23.40 -25.02 -13.25
C SER A 42 -22.39 -25.72 -14.16
N GLN A 43 -21.44 -24.98 -14.74
CA GLN A 43 -20.40 -25.55 -15.60
C GLN A 43 -19.60 -26.61 -14.84
N MET A 44 -19.44 -27.79 -15.43
CA MET A 44 -18.63 -28.87 -14.86
C MET A 44 -17.16 -28.65 -15.22
N ILE A 45 -16.35 -28.43 -14.20
CA ILE A 45 -14.89 -28.20 -14.32
C ILE A 45 -14.13 -29.40 -13.77
N LYS A 46 -12.84 -29.51 -14.10
CA LYS A 46 -11.97 -30.47 -13.41
C LYS A 46 -11.70 -29.97 -11.99
N ALA A 47 -11.57 -30.90 -11.04
CA ALA A 47 -11.29 -30.55 -9.65
C ALA A 47 -9.96 -29.78 -9.45
N ASP A 48 -9.01 -29.93 -10.37
CA ASP A 48 -7.71 -29.26 -10.41
C ASP A 48 -7.66 -28.03 -11.34
N ALA A 49 -8.80 -27.61 -11.91
CA ALA A 49 -8.84 -26.44 -12.78
C ALA A 49 -8.44 -25.17 -12.01
N LYS A 50 -7.66 -24.30 -12.67
CA LYS A 50 -7.27 -23.02 -12.07
C LYS A 50 -8.45 -22.06 -12.15
N LEU A 51 -8.93 -21.63 -10.99
CA LEU A 51 -10.01 -20.65 -10.87
C LEU A 51 -9.44 -19.27 -10.54
N ASP A 52 -9.96 -18.26 -11.22
CA ASP A 52 -9.65 -16.85 -10.98
C ASP A 52 -10.96 -16.07 -10.90
N VAL A 53 -11.08 -15.20 -9.91
CA VAL A 53 -12.28 -14.41 -9.63
C VAL A 53 -11.88 -12.94 -9.62
N ASP A 54 -12.39 -12.18 -10.59
CA ASP A 54 -12.35 -10.73 -10.63
C ASP A 54 -13.36 -10.17 -9.61
N SER A 55 -12.90 -10.03 -8.37
CA SER A 55 -13.64 -9.44 -7.25
C SER A 55 -13.98 -7.95 -7.44
N GLY A 56 -13.70 -7.36 -8.60
CA GLY A 56 -13.74 -5.92 -8.81
C GLY A 56 -12.57 -5.22 -8.10
N LYS A 57 -12.52 -3.89 -8.24
CA LYS A 57 -11.51 -3.10 -7.54
C LYS A 57 -11.95 -2.95 -6.08
N ARG A 58 -11.17 -3.50 -5.14
CA ARG A 58 -11.39 -3.32 -3.69
C ARG A 58 -11.30 -1.85 -3.27
N PHE A 59 -10.47 -1.08 -3.97
CA PHE A 59 -10.27 0.35 -3.74
C PHE A 59 -10.39 1.15 -5.04
N VAL A 60 -10.62 2.46 -4.93
CA VAL A 60 -10.71 3.37 -6.10
C VAL A 60 -9.47 3.32 -7.02
N SER A 61 -8.31 2.91 -6.49
CA SER A 61 -7.11 2.67 -7.27
C SER A 61 -6.25 1.54 -6.69
N ARG A 62 -5.31 1.03 -7.52
CA ARG A 62 -4.33 0.00 -7.12
C ARG A 62 -3.44 0.43 -5.96
N GLY A 63 -3.39 1.73 -5.63
CA GLY A 63 -2.68 2.20 -4.44
C GLY A 63 -3.22 1.54 -3.18
N GLY A 64 -4.54 1.38 -3.06
CA GLY A 64 -5.14 0.79 -1.86
C GLY A 64 -4.65 -0.63 -1.56
N ASP A 65 -4.39 -1.44 -2.59
CA ASP A 65 -3.84 -2.79 -2.42
C ASP A 65 -2.43 -2.78 -1.81
N LYS A 66 -1.63 -1.74 -2.10
CA LYS A 66 -0.30 -1.58 -1.50
C LYS A 66 -0.43 -1.28 -0.01
N LEU A 67 -1.29 -0.33 0.36
CA LEU A 67 -1.49 0.04 1.75
C LEU A 67 -2.13 -1.09 2.55
N ALA A 68 -3.12 -1.78 1.98
CA ALA A 68 -3.73 -2.95 2.62
C ALA A 68 -2.68 -4.01 2.97
N ALA A 69 -1.79 -4.34 2.02
CA ALA A 69 -0.70 -5.27 2.28
C ALA A 69 0.27 -4.78 3.38
N ALA A 70 0.49 -3.47 3.50
CA ALA A 70 1.28 -2.90 4.59
C ALA A 70 0.58 -3.03 5.94
N LEU A 71 -0.69 -2.65 6.03
CA LEU A 71 -1.49 -2.73 7.26
C LEU A 71 -1.54 -4.18 7.77
N ASP A 72 -1.79 -5.13 6.87
CA ASP A 72 -1.81 -6.56 7.21
C ASP A 72 -0.43 -7.05 7.67
N ALA A 73 0.62 -6.79 6.88
CA ALA A 73 1.96 -7.30 7.17
C ALA A 73 2.59 -6.70 8.44
N PHE A 74 2.24 -5.46 8.77
CA PHE A 74 2.72 -4.76 9.96
C PHE A 74 1.74 -4.84 11.13
N SER A 75 0.56 -5.45 10.94
CA SER A 75 -0.50 -5.53 11.93
C SER A 75 -0.87 -4.14 12.50
N VAL A 76 -0.91 -3.13 11.64
CA VAL A 76 -1.26 -1.75 12.01
C VAL A 76 -2.78 -1.60 11.98
N ASN A 77 -3.36 -1.35 13.15
CA ASN A 77 -4.77 -1.00 13.27
C ASN A 77 -4.94 0.51 13.03
N VAL A 78 -5.85 0.87 12.13
CA VAL A 78 -6.18 2.28 11.81
C VAL A 78 -7.57 2.69 12.29
N GLN A 79 -8.28 1.80 13.00
CA GLN A 79 -9.58 2.08 13.58
C GLN A 79 -9.50 3.31 14.48
N ASP A 80 -10.41 4.25 14.24
CA ASP A 80 -10.59 5.51 14.96
C ASP A 80 -9.39 6.48 14.90
N LEU A 81 -8.38 6.20 14.07
CA LEU A 81 -7.22 7.08 13.92
C LEU A 81 -7.51 8.30 13.04
N VAL A 82 -6.85 9.41 13.35
CA VAL A 82 -6.72 10.55 12.44
C VAL A 82 -5.50 10.34 11.57
N CYS A 83 -5.70 10.27 10.26
CA CYS A 83 -4.65 9.95 9.30
C CYS A 83 -4.37 11.11 8.34
N ALA A 84 -3.17 11.13 7.74
CA ALA A 84 -2.87 11.96 6.58
C ALA A 84 -2.33 11.11 5.42
N ASP A 85 -2.84 11.34 4.22
CA ASP A 85 -2.41 10.70 2.97
C ASP A 85 -1.65 11.73 2.12
N ALA A 86 -0.31 11.65 2.13
CA ALA A 86 0.57 12.53 1.39
C ALA A 86 0.85 11.97 -0.01
N GLY A 87 0.21 12.57 -1.02
CA GLY A 87 0.16 12.06 -2.38
C GLY A 87 -1.10 11.25 -2.66
N ALA A 88 -2.25 11.71 -2.17
CA ALA A 88 -3.51 10.97 -2.20
C ALA A 88 -3.94 10.57 -3.63
N SER A 89 -3.58 11.36 -4.65
CA SER A 89 -3.90 11.11 -6.05
C SER A 89 -5.40 10.84 -6.26
N THR A 90 -5.75 9.69 -6.83
CA THR A 90 -7.14 9.23 -7.00
C THR A 90 -7.80 8.78 -5.70
N GLY A 91 -7.03 8.62 -4.62
CA GLY A 91 -7.50 8.30 -3.28
C GLY A 91 -7.37 6.85 -2.86
N GLY A 92 -6.48 6.06 -3.48
CA GLY A 92 -6.38 4.63 -3.18
C GLY A 92 -5.98 4.33 -1.73
N PHE A 93 -5.02 5.10 -1.18
CA PHE A 93 -4.61 4.97 0.22
C PHE A 93 -5.69 5.52 1.16
N THR A 94 -6.24 6.71 0.86
CA THR A 94 -7.39 7.28 1.57
C THR A 94 -8.56 6.29 1.69
N ASP A 95 -8.99 5.66 0.60
CA ASP A 95 -10.06 4.66 0.58
C ASP A 95 -9.73 3.45 1.46
N CYS A 96 -8.49 2.95 1.37
CA CYS A 96 -8.02 1.87 2.22
C CYS A 96 -8.08 2.22 3.72
N LEU A 97 -7.66 3.44 4.10
CA LEU A 97 -7.77 3.90 5.50
C LEU A 97 -9.22 3.97 5.97
N LEU A 98 -10.11 4.55 5.16
CA LEU A 98 -11.53 4.71 5.51
C LEU A 98 -12.26 3.38 5.63
N GLN A 99 -11.98 2.42 4.74
CA GLN A 99 -12.54 1.06 4.79
C GLN A 99 -12.05 0.28 6.01
N ASN A 100 -10.85 0.60 6.53
CA ASN A 100 -10.30 0.00 7.76
C ASN A 100 -10.62 0.80 9.03
N GLY A 101 -11.55 1.76 8.96
CA GLY A 101 -12.11 2.40 10.14
C GLY A 101 -11.42 3.68 10.60
N ALA A 102 -10.56 4.31 9.78
CA ALA A 102 -10.01 5.62 10.12
C ALA A 102 -11.13 6.65 10.41
N ALA A 103 -10.99 7.39 11.50
CA ALA A 103 -11.95 8.41 11.90
C ALA A 103 -11.93 9.62 10.97
N LYS A 104 -10.74 9.98 10.48
CA LYS A 104 -10.53 11.14 9.62
C LYS A 104 -9.28 10.94 8.75
N VAL A 105 -9.31 11.46 7.52
CA VAL A 105 -8.16 11.42 6.60
C VAL A 105 -7.94 12.78 5.94
N TYR A 106 -6.76 13.38 6.14
CA TYR A 106 -6.30 14.52 5.35
C TYR A 106 -5.74 14.01 4.01
N ALA A 107 -6.47 14.20 2.91
CA ALA A 107 -6.05 13.79 1.58
C ALA A 107 -5.28 14.93 0.89
N ILE A 108 -3.95 14.85 0.90
CA ILE A 108 -3.05 15.93 0.45
C ILE A 108 -2.48 15.58 -0.92
N ASP A 109 -2.71 16.42 -1.92
CA ASP A 109 -2.15 16.23 -3.26
C ASP A 109 -1.87 17.55 -3.98
N VAL A 110 -0.87 17.53 -4.87
CA VAL A 110 -0.52 18.68 -5.73
C VAL A 110 -1.46 18.82 -6.94
N GLY A 111 -2.16 17.74 -7.31
CA GLY A 111 -3.17 17.72 -8.36
C GLY A 111 -4.46 18.42 -7.93
N HIS A 112 -5.37 18.57 -8.90
CA HIS A 112 -6.68 19.17 -8.72
C HIS A 112 -7.72 18.34 -9.45
N GLY A 113 -8.82 18.01 -8.78
CA GLY A 113 -9.97 17.31 -9.36
C GLY A 113 -9.71 15.83 -9.62
N ILE A 114 -8.68 15.25 -9.01
CA ILE A 114 -8.26 13.86 -9.27
C ILE A 114 -8.74 12.86 -8.21
N LEU A 115 -9.02 13.32 -6.99
CA LEU A 115 -9.57 12.49 -5.94
C LEU A 115 -10.96 11.99 -6.35
N ALA A 116 -11.21 10.68 -6.17
CA ALA A 116 -12.51 10.07 -6.49
C ALA A 116 -13.67 10.82 -5.84
N TRP A 117 -14.77 10.93 -6.58
CA TRP A 117 -15.92 11.75 -6.18
C TRP A 117 -16.53 11.31 -4.85
N GLU A 118 -16.62 10.01 -4.63
CA GLU A 118 -17.15 9.41 -3.41
C GLU A 118 -16.30 9.78 -2.20
N LEU A 119 -14.97 9.72 -2.34
CA LEU A 119 -14.04 10.09 -1.27
C LEU A 119 -14.06 11.60 -0.99
N ARG A 120 -14.17 12.43 -2.04
CA ARG A 120 -14.28 13.88 -1.90
C ARG A 120 -15.50 14.29 -1.07
N ASN A 121 -16.59 13.53 -1.16
CA ASN A 121 -17.83 13.81 -0.45
C ASN A 121 -17.97 13.03 0.86
N ASP A 122 -17.01 12.18 1.23
CA ASP A 122 -17.03 11.50 2.52
C ASP A 122 -16.73 12.52 3.64
N PRO A 123 -17.59 12.65 4.67
CA PRO A 123 -17.42 13.65 5.73
C PRO A 123 -16.16 13.45 6.57
N ARG A 124 -15.51 12.28 6.50
CA ARG A 124 -14.26 11.97 7.20
C ARG A 124 -13.03 12.46 6.42
N VAL A 125 -13.19 12.91 5.17
CA VAL A 125 -12.07 13.32 4.32
C VAL A 125 -11.92 14.83 4.30
N VAL A 126 -10.73 15.31 4.65
CA VAL A 126 -10.33 16.71 4.45
C VAL A 126 -9.52 16.78 3.18
N VAL A 127 -10.11 17.36 2.14
CA VAL A 127 -9.48 17.46 0.81
C VAL A 127 -8.52 18.66 0.78
N MET A 128 -7.24 18.38 0.54
CA MET A 128 -6.16 19.37 0.42
C MET A 128 -5.50 19.24 -0.95
N GLU A 129 -6.21 19.68 -2.00
CA GLU A 129 -5.72 19.71 -3.37
C GLU A 129 -4.84 20.94 -3.65
N GLN A 130 -4.11 20.92 -4.76
CA GLN A 130 -3.12 21.95 -5.14
C GLN A 130 -2.13 22.26 -4.01
N THR A 131 -1.92 21.31 -3.11
CA THR A 131 -1.16 21.47 -1.89
C THR A 131 0.06 20.58 -1.94
N ASN A 132 1.24 21.19 -1.97
CA ASN A 132 2.48 20.43 -1.89
C ASN A 132 2.78 20.10 -0.42
N ALA A 133 2.72 18.82 -0.07
CA ALA A 133 3.01 18.32 1.28
C ALA A 133 4.33 18.86 1.86
N ARG A 134 5.35 19.13 1.04
CA ARG A 134 6.63 19.70 1.49
C ARG A 134 6.52 21.09 2.13
N HIS A 135 5.43 21.80 1.86
CA HIS A 135 5.18 23.18 2.30
C HIS A 135 4.12 23.27 3.40
N VAL A 136 3.52 22.15 3.79
CA VAL A 136 2.49 22.14 4.84
C VAL A 136 3.17 22.06 6.19
N GLU A 137 3.17 23.18 6.92
CA GLU A 137 3.84 23.28 8.22
C GLU A 137 3.08 22.59 9.35
N LYS A 138 1.75 22.60 9.29
CA LYS A 138 0.85 21.98 10.27
C LYS A 138 -0.48 21.60 9.63
N LEU A 139 -1.15 20.62 10.21
CA LEU A 139 -2.55 20.29 9.97
C LEU A 139 -3.42 20.90 11.08
N ASP A 140 -4.75 20.87 10.91
CA ASP A 140 -5.67 21.45 11.89
C ASP A 140 -5.63 20.72 13.24
N GLU A 141 -5.29 19.42 13.21
CA GLU A 141 -5.01 18.61 14.39
C GLU A 141 -3.83 17.65 14.12
N PRO A 142 -3.12 17.20 15.15
CA PRO A 142 -2.10 16.17 15.01
C PRO A 142 -2.69 14.86 14.46
N VAL A 143 -1.91 14.12 13.69
CA VAL A 143 -2.34 12.84 13.09
C VAL A 143 -1.59 11.66 13.69
N ASP A 144 -2.26 10.53 13.85
CA ASP A 144 -1.72 9.31 14.44
C ASP A 144 -0.90 8.50 13.41
N LEU A 145 -1.34 8.50 12.15
CA LEU A 145 -0.70 7.80 11.04
C LEU A 145 -0.57 8.70 9.81
N VAL A 146 0.63 8.74 9.23
CA VAL A 146 0.84 9.33 7.90
C VAL A 146 1.18 8.24 6.90
N VAL A 147 0.46 8.20 5.78
CA VAL A 147 0.76 7.34 4.65
C VAL A 147 1.32 8.18 3.49
N ILE A 148 2.34 7.67 2.78
CA ILE A 148 3.04 8.43 1.74
C ILE A 148 3.13 7.61 0.44
N ASP A 149 2.48 8.07 -0.63
CA ASP A 149 2.61 7.54 -2.01
C ASP A 149 2.95 8.66 -3.03
N ALA A 150 3.88 9.54 -2.67
CA ALA A 150 4.30 10.63 -3.55
C ALA A 150 5.19 10.16 -4.71
N SER A 151 5.14 10.86 -5.84
CA SER A 151 6.00 10.61 -7.02
C SER A 151 6.85 11.83 -7.33
N PHE A 152 8.01 11.63 -7.97
CA PHE A 152 8.95 12.71 -8.35
C PHE A 152 9.53 13.53 -7.18
N ILE A 153 9.44 13.01 -5.95
CA ILE A 153 10.01 13.60 -4.75
C ILE A 153 10.61 12.51 -3.88
N SER A 154 11.74 12.82 -3.24
CA SER A 154 12.40 11.91 -2.31
C SER A 154 11.73 11.96 -0.94
N LEU A 155 11.65 10.83 -0.25
CA LEU A 155 11.23 10.78 1.15
C LEU A 155 12.17 11.62 2.05
N LYS A 156 13.43 11.85 1.65
CA LYS A 156 14.34 12.73 2.38
C LYS A 156 13.84 14.18 2.49
N VAL A 157 12.98 14.60 1.57
CA VAL A 157 12.33 15.92 1.60
C VAL A 157 11.05 15.89 2.44
N LEU A 158 10.28 14.81 2.37
CA LEU A 158 8.98 14.72 3.03
C LEU A 158 9.09 14.40 4.53
N LEU A 159 9.94 13.44 4.93
CA LEU A 159 10.02 12.97 6.32
C LEU A 159 10.24 14.10 7.36
N PRO A 160 11.11 15.11 7.13
CA PRO A 160 11.28 16.22 8.08
C PRO A 160 10.02 17.08 8.26
N VAL A 161 9.20 17.19 7.20
CA VAL A 161 7.94 17.95 7.22
C VAL A 161 6.85 17.13 7.92
N ILE A 162 6.72 15.85 7.54
CA ILE A 162 5.76 14.90 8.12
C ILE A 162 5.92 14.79 9.64
N LYS A 163 7.16 14.81 10.14
CA LYS A 163 7.43 14.77 11.58
C LYS A 163 6.70 15.85 12.38
N LYS A 164 6.42 17.01 11.76
CA LYS A 164 5.69 18.12 12.40
C LYS A 164 4.19 17.88 12.54
N TRP A 165 3.63 16.94 11.77
CA TRP A 165 2.20 16.61 11.79
C TRP A 165 1.86 15.56 12.86
N LEU A 166 2.87 14.78 13.28
CA LEU A 166 2.71 13.77 14.32
C LEU A 166 2.73 14.42 15.72
N PRO A 167 2.00 13.87 16.70
CA PRO A 167 2.10 14.25 18.11
C PRO A 167 3.55 14.29 18.60
N SER A 168 3.85 15.26 19.47
CA SER A 168 5.13 15.32 20.16
C SER A 168 5.36 14.03 20.98
N PRO A 169 6.59 13.48 21.02
CA PRO A 169 6.92 12.23 21.74
C PRO A 169 6.49 12.18 23.22
N ALA A 170 6.27 13.34 23.85
CA ALA A 170 5.82 13.45 25.24
C ALA A 170 4.31 13.15 25.44
N ARG A 171 3.51 13.17 24.37
CA ARG A 171 2.11 12.73 24.41
C ARG A 171 2.06 11.30 23.91
N GLY A 172 2.05 10.35 24.83
CA GLY A 172 1.78 8.94 24.51
C GLY A 172 0.54 8.85 23.62
N GLY A 173 0.70 8.22 22.46
CA GLY A 173 -0.37 8.06 21.46
C GLY A 173 -1.56 7.31 22.07
N GLY A 174 -2.76 7.71 21.65
CA GLY A 174 -4.00 7.04 22.02
C GLY A 174 -3.95 5.54 21.70
N ALA A 175 -4.69 4.78 22.50
CA ALA A 175 -4.84 3.32 22.52
C ALA A 175 -4.25 2.55 21.32
N GLY A 176 -2.98 2.12 21.43
CA GLY A 176 -2.49 0.92 20.71
C GLY A 176 -1.12 1.00 20.04
N GLY A 177 -0.48 2.15 19.96
CA GLY A 177 0.85 2.27 19.37
C GLY A 177 1.22 3.72 19.11
N GLY A 178 2.49 4.09 19.26
CA GLY A 178 2.93 5.46 19.01
C GLY A 178 2.65 5.91 17.58
N SER A 179 2.59 7.24 17.38
CA SER A 179 2.40 7.85 16.07
C SER A 179 3.41 7.31 15.05
N SER A 180 2.96 7.03 13.83
CA SER A 180 3.79 6.33 12.85
C SER A 180 3.58 6.81 11.41
N VAL A 181 4.46 6.34 10.52
CA VAL A 181 4.46 6.64 9.09
C VAL A 181 4.58 5.33 8.33
N ILE A 182 3.72 5.13 7.32
CA ILE A 182 3.89 4.08 6.30
C ILE A 182 4.19 4.76 4.97
N ALA A 183 5.41 4.57 4.46
CA ALA A 183 5.85 5.25 3.25
C ALA A 183 6.22 4.28 2.14
N LEU A 184 5.88 4.63 0.90
CA LEU A 184 6.30 3.90 -0.28
C LEU A 184 7.65 4.43 -0.77
N ILE A 185 8.69 3.61 -0.63
CA ILE A 185 10.01 3.86 -1.20
C ILE A 185 9.99 3.43 -2.68
N LYS A 186 10.21 4.41 -3.56
CA LYS A 186 10.23 4.23 -5.02
C LYS A 186 11.64 4.43 -5.53
N PRO A 187 12.45 3.37 -5.74
CA PRO A 187 13.86 3.50 -6.11
C PRO A 187 14.12 4.43 -7.29
N GLN A 188 13.23 4.48 -8.29
CA GLN A 188 13.34 5.37 -9.44
C GLN A 188 13.32 6.87 -9.12
N PHE A 189 12.86 7.27 -7.93
CA PHE A 189 12.85 8.66 -7.46
C PHE A 189 13.90 8.95 -6.39
N GLU A 190 14.57 7.91 -5.88
CA GLU A 190 15.58 8.00 -4.82
C GLU A 190 17.00 7.73 -5.32
N ALA A 191 17.14 6.95 -6.40
CA ALA A 191 18.42 6.62 -7.01
C ALA A 191 19.02 7.81 -7.77
N LYS A 192 20.31 7.68 -8.11
CA LYS A 192 21.04 8.72 -8.85
C LYS A 192 20.54 8.81 -10.29
N ARG A 193 20.64 10.00 -10.88
CA ARG A 193 20.13 10.26 -12.24
C ARG A 193 20.73 9.33 -13.29
N ASP A 194 22.01 8.98 -13.18
CA ASP A 194 22.70 8.11 -14.12
C ASP A 194 22.21 6.65 -14.03
N GLU A 195 21.92 6.17 -12.82
CA GLU A 195 21.36 4.83 -12.58
C GLU A 195 19.97 4.67 -13.18
N VAL A 196 19.11 5.69 -12.98
CA VAL A 196 17.75 5.72 -13.55
C VAL A 196 17.81 5.77 -15.09
N SER A 197 18.75 6.52 -15.65
CA SER A 197 18.90 6.70 -17.10
C SER A 197 19.32 5.39 -17.80
N ARG A 198 20.23 4.62 -17.21
CA ARG A 198 20.66 3.30 -17.74
C ARG A 198 19.48 2.33 -17.89
N GLY A 199 18.52 2.39 -16.97
CA GLY A 199 17.32 1.56 -16.96
C GLY A 199 16.11 2.12 -17.71
N LYS A 200 16.25 3.23 -18.47
CA LYS A 200 15.12 3.97 -19.08
C LYS A 200 13.99 4.28 -18.08
N GLY A 201 14.36 4.57 -16.82
CA GLY A 201 13.42 4.83 -15.74
C GLY A 201 12.94 3.60 -14.96
N VAL A 202 13.49 2.41 -15.23
CA VAL A 202 13.19 1.18 -14.48
C VAL A 202 14.45 0.64 -13.81
N ILE A 203 14.43 0.51 -12.48
CA ILE A 203 15.54 -0.02 -11.69
C ILE A 203 15.31 -1.50 -11.42
N ARG A 204 16.15 -2.36 -11.99
CA ARG A 204 16.13 -3.83 -11.80
C ARG A 204 17.27 -4.36 -10.95
N ASP A 205 18.31 -3.55 -10.75
CA ASP A 205 19.50 -3.96 -10.02
C ASP A 205 19.19 -4.01 -8.52
N ALA A 206 19.34 -5.21 -7.94
CA ALA A 206 19.10 -5.47 -6.53
C ALA A 206 20.06 -4.70 -5.62
N GLU A 207 21.29 -4.44 -6.05
CA GLU A 207 22.26 -3.68 -5.25
C GLU A 207 21.90 -2.20 -5.21
N ILE A 208 21.33 -1.66 -6.30
CA ILE A 208 20.75 -0.31 -6.31
C ILE A 208 19.55 -0.25 -5.37
N HIS A 209 18.66 -1.26 -5.36
CA HIS A 209 17.55 -1.32 -4.41
C HIS A 209 18.05 -1.33 -2.96
N LYS A 210 19.00 -2.20 -2.61
CA LYS A 210 19.56 -2.29 -1.26
C LYS A 210 20.18 -0.97 -0.82
N ARG A 211 20.97 -0.33 -1.70
CA ARG A 211 21.61 0.96 -1.41
C ARG A 211 20.57 2.05 -1.18
N VAL A 212 19.57 2.18 -2.05
CA VAL A 212 18.49 3.16 -1.87
C VAL A 212 17.76 2.93 -0.55
N LEU A 213 17.40 1.69 -0.24
CA LEU A 213 16.72 1.36 1.01
C LEU A 213 17.57 1.78 2.21
N ARG A 214 18.85 1.41 2.23
CA ARG A 214 19.79 1.81 3.29
C ARG A 214 19.86 3.33 3.45
N GLU A 215 20.08 4.06 2.35
CA GLU A 215 20.17 5.53 2.36
C GLU A 215 18.91 6.24 2.87
N ILE A 216 17.72 5.65 2.66
CA ILE A 216 16.45 6.21 3.15
C ILE A 216 16.22 5.86 4.61
N LEU A 217 16.56 4.63 5.02
CA LEU A 217 16.41 4.17 6.39
C LEU A 217 17.39 4.88 7.34
N ASP A 218 18.66 5.03 6.93
CA ASP A 218 19.66 5.79 7.68
C ASP A 218 19.19 7.24 7.87
N PHE A 219 18.71 7.89 6.80
CA PHE A 219 18.17 9.24 6.88
C PHE A 219 16.93 9.32 7.80
N ALA A 220 16.03 8.35 7.73
CA ALA A 220 14.86 8.32 8.62
C ALA A 220 15.29 8.23 10.09
N GLN A 221 16.30 7.42 10.40
CA GLN A 221 16.89 7.34 11.74
C GLN A 221 17.53 8.65 12.18
N GLU A 222 18.28 9.34 11.31
CA GLU A 222 18.82 10.68 11.58
C GLU A 222 17.71 11.71 11.86
N GLN A 223 16.55 11.55 11.22
CA GLN A 223 15.37 12.38 11.50
C GLN A 223 14.62 11.95 12.77
N GLY A 224 15.07 10.92 13.49
CA GLY A 224 14.50 10.44 14.75
C GLY A 224 13.32 9.48 14.58
N PHE A 225 13.17 8.87 13.41
CA PHE A 225 12.24 7.76 13.20
C PHE A 225 12.90 6.42 13.52
N THR A 226 12.13 5.46 14.02
CA THR A 226 12.59 4.10 14.25
C THR A 226 11.99 3.15 13.23
N LEU A 227 12.83 2.34 12.59
CA LEU A 227 12.37 1.29 11.67
C LEU A 227 11.56 0.24 12.42
N ARG A 228 10.30 0.04 12.03
CA ARG A 228 9.42 -0.99 12.58
C ARG A 228 9.19 -2.15 11.63
N GLY A 229 9.23 -1.88 10.32
CA GLY A 229 9.07 -2.92 9.31
C GLY A 229 9.39 -2.43 7.90
N LEU A 230 9.74 -3.37 7.03
CA LEU A 230 9.92 -3.11 5.61
C LEU A 230 9.50 -4.35 4.81
N ILE A 231 8.65 -4.14 3.82
CA ILE A 231 8.20 -5.17 2.88
C ILE A 231 8.35 -4.68 1.44
N ARG A 232 8.38 -5.63 0.50
CA ARG A 232 8.19 -5.31 -0.91
C ARG A 232 6.72 -5.03 -1.18
N SER A 233 6.42 -4.02 -2.00
CA SER A 233 5.07 -3.75 -2.47
C SER A 233 4.51 -4.99 -3.21
N PRO A 234 3.23 -5.37 -2.98
CA PRO A 234 2.63 -6.54 -3.63
C PRO A 234 2.49 -6.38 -5.14
N ILE A 235 2.44 -5.13 -5.60
CA ILE A 235 2.35 -4.74 -7.00
C ILE A 235 3.51 -3.83 -7.39
N GLN A 236 3.90 -3.89 -8.67
CA GLN A 236 4.92 -3.01 -9.24
C GLN A 236 4.32 -1.65 -9.64
N GLY A 237 5.17 -0.63 -9.69
CA GLY A 237 4.81 0.68 -10.25
C GLY A 237 4.42 0.58 -11.73
N PRO A 238 3.80 1.61 -12.33
CA PRO A 238 3.24 1.55 -13.69
C PRO A 238 4.22 1.11 -14.80
N LYS A 239 5.52 1.42 -14.63
CA LYS A 239 6.59 1.03 -15.57
C LYS A 239 7.28 -0.29 -15.20
N GLY A 240 6.76 -1.04 -14.22
CA GLY A 240 7.36 -2.28 -13.73
C GLY A 240 8.48 -2.07 -12.69
N ASN A 241 8.56 -0.88 -12.07
CA ASN A 241 9.49 -0.66 -10.97
C ASN A 241 9.07 -1.44 -9.74
N VAL A 242 10.05 -2.08 -9.08
CA VAL A 242 9.86 -2.62 -7.75
C VAL A 242 9.80 -1.47 -6.75
N GLU A 243 8.81 -1.50 -5.87
CA GLU A 243 8.60 -0.50 -4.81
C GLU A 243 8.57 -1.22 -3.47
N PHE A 244 8.85 -0.50 -2.38
CA PHE A 244 8.93 -1.06 -1.04
C PHE A 244 8.10 -0.22 -0.07
N LEU A 245 7.45 -0.85 0.91
CA LEU A 245 6.69 -0.17 1.96
C LEU A 245 7.50 -0.25 3.25
N VAL A 246 7.80 0.90 3.85
CA VAL A 246 8.45 1.00 5.15
C VAL A 246 7.46 1.50 6.19
N TRP A 247 7.50 0.89 7.38
CA TRP A 247 6.82 1.37 8.57
C TRP A 247 7.83 1.96 9.54
N LEU A 248 7.62 3.22 9.89
CA LEU A 248 8.48 4.04 10.73
C LEU A 248 7.66 4.50 11.94
N GLY A 249 8.15 4.25 13.15
CA GLY A 249 7.53 4.76 14.38
C GLY A 249 8.26 5.96 14.94
N MET A 250 7.61 6.69 15.84
CA MET A 250 8.24 7.73 16.67
C MET A 250 8.68 7.15 18.02
N GLY A 251 9.87 7.54 18.49
CA GLY A 251 10.40 7.16 19.80
C GLY A 251 11.07 5.77 19.84
N GLU A 252 11.54 5.37 21.02
CA GLU A 252 12.27 4.12 21.20
C GLU A 252 11.45 2.89 20.77
N GLY A 253 12.12 1.93 20.15
CA GLY A 253 11.51 0.72 19.63
C GLY A 253 12.50 -0.42 19.63
N GLU A 254 12.00 -1.62 19.34
CA GLU A 254 12.88 -2.76 19.12
C GLU A 254 13.89 -2.44 18.02
N ILE A 255 15.15 -2.78 18.29
CA ILE A 255 16.22 -2.65 17.32
C ILE A 255 15.98 -3.69 16.24
N VAL A 256 15.51 -3.23 15.07
CA VAL A 256 15.37 -4.06 13.88
C VAL A 256 16.71 -4.10 13.16
N ASP A 257 17.19 -5.31 12.84
CA ASP A 257 18.36 -5.51 11.99
C ASP A 257 18.05 -5.04 10.57
N GLN A 258 18.47 -3.80 10.27
CA GLN A 258 18.21 -3.12 9.01
C GLN A 258 18.71 -3.92 7.80
N GLU A 259 19.92 -4.49 7.86
CA GLU A 259 20.49 -5.25 6.74
C GLU A 259 19.71 -6.53 6.45
N LYS A 260 19.27 -7.22 7.52
CA LYS A 260 18.45 -8.42 7.38
C LYS A 260 17.09 -8.11 6.75
N VAL A 261 16.43 -7.03 7.16
CA VAL A 261 15.12 -6.67 6.60
C VAL A 261 15.24 -6.17 5.15
N ILE A 262 16.26 -5.37 4.83
CA ILE A 262 16.57 -4.97 3.44
C ILE A 262 16.77 -6.21 2.57
N SER A 263 17.60 -7.15 3.03
CA SER A 263 17.92 -8.36 2.27
C SER A 263 16.67 -9.20 2.01
N ARG A 264 15.80 -9.37 3.01
CA ARG A 264 14.51 -10.08 2.87
C ARG A 264 13.55 -9.37 1.91
N ALA A 265 13.43 -8.05 1.99
CA ALA A 265 12.54 -7.29 1.12
C ALA A 265 12.96 -7.43 -0.36
N VAL A 266 14.26 -7.35 -0.63
CA VAL A 266 14.82 -7.45 -1.99
C VAL A 266 14.82 -8.91 -2.51
N SER A 267 15.07 -9.91 -1.66
CA SER A 267 15.17 -11.32 -2.08
C SER A 267 13.84 -12.00 -2.40
N SER A 268 12.71 -11.44 -1.96
CA SER A 268 11.34 -11.93 -2.23
C SER A 268 10.97 -12.13 -3.70
N GLU A 269 11.86 -11.79 -4.65
CA GLU A 269 11.79 -12.17 -6.07
C GLU A 269 12.04 -13.65 -6.35
N ARG A 270 12.91 -14.33 -5.60
CA ARG A 270 13.34 -15.70 -5.96
C ARG A 270 12.22 -16.72 -5.77
N GLU A 271 11.48 -16.63 -4.67
CA GLU A 271 10.46 -17.63 -4.31
C GLU A 271 9.17 -17.55 -5.16
N ARG A 272 8.84 -16.38 -5.72
CA ARG A 272 7.63 -16.20 -6.56
C ARG A 272 7.83 -16.61 -8.03
N LYS A 273 9.06 -16.78 -8.51
CA LYS A 273 9.35 -17.27 -9.86
C LYS A 273 9.52 -18.80 -9.92
N GLU A 274 9.61 -19.46 -8.77
CA GLU A 274 9.77 -20.91 -8.64
C GLU A 274 8.48 -21.64 -8.25
N ARG A 275 7.33 -20.93 -8.20
CA ARG A 275 5.98 -21.48 -8.00
C ARG A 275 5.09 -21.15 -9.20
#